data_AF-A0A920FU06-F1
#
_entry.id   AF-A0A920FU06-F1
#
_cell.length_a   1.000
_cell.length_b   1.000
_cell.length_c   1.000
_cell.angle_alpha   90.00
_cell.angle_beta   90.00
_cell.angle_gamma   90.00
#
_symmetry.space_group_name_H-M   'P 1'
#
loop_
_entity.id
_entity.type
_entity.pdbx_description
1 polymer ?
#
loop_
_entity_poly.entity_id
_entity_poly.type
_entity_poly.pdbx_seq_one_letter_code
_entity_poly.pdbx_strand_id
1 'polypeptide(L)' 'MDRPLSKGKDTLYANAINGIGVMPAKGGLSSLTDEEVRAAVDYLLDESN' A
#
# COMPACT_ATOMS: atom_id res chain seq x y z
N MET A 1 -0.47 -12.01 -20.33
CA MET A 1 -1.52 -11.08 -19.86
C MET A 1 -0.91 -10.28 -18.72
N ASP A 2 -0.09 -9.30 -19.07
CA ASP A 2 0.65 -8.51 -18.09
C ASP A 2 -0.32 -7.49 -17.51
N ARG A 3 -0.90 -7.80 -16.35
CA ARG A 3 -1.59 -6.80 -15.54
C ARG A 3 -0.58 -5.67 -15.35
N PRO A 4 -0.84 -4.44 -15.82
CA PRO A 4 0.09 -3.34 -15.61
C PRO A 4 0.25 -3.19 -14.10
N LEU A 5 1.39 -3.64 -13.57
CA LEU A 5 1.70 -3.65 -12.14
C LEU A 5 1.50 -2.26 -11.53
N SER A 6 1.62 -1.20 -12.33
CA SER A 6 1.28 0.18 -11.96
C SER A 6 -0.15 0.34 -11.45
N LYS A 7 -1.17 -0.13 -12.19
CA LYS A 7 -2.58 -0.04 -11.75
C LYS A 7 -2.83 -0.84 -10.47
N GLY A 8 -2.10 -1.96 -10.31
CA GLY A 8 -2.13 -2.77 -9.08
C GLY A 8 -1.52 -2.03 -7.90
N LYS A 9 -0.33 -1.43 -8.09
CA LYS A 9 0.40 -0.67 -7.07
C LYS A 9 -0.36 0.54 -6.56
N ASP A 10 -0.95 1.34 -7.47
CA ASP A 10 -1.73 2.51 -7.08
C ASP A 10 -2.92 2.14 -6.18
N THR A 11 -3.57 1.02 -6.49
CA THR A 11 -4.68 0.49 -5.68
C THR A 11 -4.18 0.00 -4.32
N LEU A 12 -3.01 -0.64 -4.26
CA LEU A 12 -2.40 -1.09 -3.00
C LEU A 12 -2.03 0.11 -2.11
N TYR A 13 -1.43 1.16 -2.66
CA TYR A 13 -1.14 2.38 -1.92
C TYR A 13 -2.43 3.03 -1.39
N ALA A 14 -3.45 3.18 -2.24
CA ALA A 14 -4.71 3.78 -1.84
C ALA A 14 -5.39 3.01 -0.70
N ASN A 15 -5.39 1.67 -0.77
CA ASN A 15 -5.95 0.82 0.29
C ASN A 15 -5.11 0.87 1.58
N ALA A 16 -3.79 0.91 1.48
CA ALA A 16 -2.91 0.99 2.65
C ALA A 16 -3.01 2.35 3.36
N ILE A 17 -3.12 3.45 2.60
CA ILE A 17 -3.24 4.80 3.14
C ILE A 17 -4.63 5.02 3.74
N ASN A 18 -5.69 4.69 3.01
CA ASN A 18 -7.07 5.00 3.42
C ASN A 18 -7.73 3.90 4.27
N GLY A 19 -7.18 2.69 4.25
CA GLY A 19 -7.85 1.50 4.78
C GLY A 19 -8.91 0.98 3.82
N ILE A 20 -9.33 -0.27 4.05
CA ILE A 20 -10.42 -0.91 3.29
C ILE A 20 -11.14 -1.94 4.15
N GLY A 21 -12.47 -1.79 4.26
CA GLY A 21 -13.30 -2.67 5.08
C GLY A 21 -12.89 -2.63 6.55
N VAL A 22 -12.31 -3.73 7.03
CA VAL A 22 -11.83 -3.89 8.41
C VAL A 22 -10.38 -3.46 8.61
N MET A 23 -9.63 -3.19 7.52
CA MET A 23 -8.26 -2.71 7.63
C MET A 23 -8.25 -1.21 7.94
N PRO A 24 -7.71 -0.79 9.10
CA PRO A 24 -7.59 0.62 9.43
C PRO A 24 -6.60 1.32 8.51
N ALA A 25 -6.86 2.60 8.25
CA ALA A 25 -5.95 3.49 7.53
C ALA A 25 -4.54 3.44 8.12
N LYS A 26 -3.52 3.37 7.24
CA LYS A 26 -2.10 3.34 7.62
C LYS A 26 -1.74 2.22 8.61
N GLY A 27 -2.47 1.10 8.57
CA GLY A 27 -2.28 -0.02 9.49
C GLY A 27 -2.64 0.29 10.94
N GLY A 28 -3.40 1.35 11.20
CA GLY A 28 -3.77 1.80 12.56
C GLY A 28 -2.79 2.77 13.20
N LEU A 29 -1.70 3.13 12.50
CA LEU A 29 -0.73 4.15 12.93
C LEU A 29 -1.00 5.47 12.20
N SER A 30 -1.82 6.33 12.82
CA SER A 30 -2.19 7.63 12.25
C SER A 30 -1.03 8.62 12.12
N SER A 31 0.09 8.38 12.81
CA SER A 31 1.30 9.21 12.75
C SER A 31 2.10 9.00 11.47
N LEU A 32 1.85 7.92 10.71
CA LEU A 32 2.57 7.66 9.47
C LEU A 32 2.20 8.67 8.39
N THR A 33 3.19 9.12 7.65
CA THR A 33 3.00 9.86 6.41
C THR A 33 2.63 8.92 5.27
N ASP A 34 2.00 9.46 4.23
CA ASP A 34 1.61 8.66 3.07
C ASP A 34 2.85 8.13 2.33
N GLU A 35 3.97 8.86 2.36
CA GLU A 35 5.27 8.39 1.85
C GLU A 35 5.75 7.15 2.59
N GLU A 36 5.74 7.15 3.92
CA GLU A 36 6.20 6.00 4.72
C GLU A 36 5.36 4.75 4.44
N VAL A 37 4.04 4.93 4.29
CA VAL A 37 3.13 3.83 3.94
C VAL A 37 3.43 3.30 2.53
N ARG A 38 3.68 4.18 1.55
CA ARG A 38 4.08 3.77 0.18
C ARG A 38 5.41 3.02 0.18
N ALA A 39 6.42 3.52 0.89
CA ALA A 39 7.73 2.88 0.99
C ALA A 39 7.64 1.48 1.62
N ALA A 40 6.81 1.29 2.65
CA ALA A 40 6.56 -0.02 3.24
C ALA A 40 5.88 -0.98 2.26
N VAL A 41 4.90 -0.51 1.48
CA VAL A 41 4.26 -1.32 0.43
C VAL A 41 5.25 -1.70 -0.65
N ASP A 42 6.13 -0.79 -1.07
CA ASP A 42 7.18 -1.07 -2.05
C ASP A 42 8.16 -2.13 -1.55
N TYR A 43 8.61 -2.02 -0.30
CA TYR A 43 9.47 -3.01 0.34
C TYR A 43 8.82 -4.41 0.34
N LEU A 44 7.55 -4.50 0.74
CA LEU A 44 6.82 -5.78 0.76
C LEU A 44 6.64 -6.39 -0.64
N LEU A 45 6.46 -5.56 -1.68
CA LEU A 45 6.33 -6.03 -3.06
C LEU A 45 7.66 -6.49 -3.63
N ASP A 46 8.76 -5.85 -3.24
CA ASP A 46 10.12 -6.23 -3.67
C ASP A 46 10.57 -7.55 -3.02
N GLU A 47 10.22 -7.77 -1.75
CA GLU A 47 10.47 -9.03 -1.01
C GLU A 47 9.58 -10.20 -1.46
N SER A 48 8.54 -9.96 -2.26
CA SER A 48 7.62 -11.00 -2.74
C SER A 48 8.13 -11.74 -3.99
N ASN A 49 9.44 -11.67 -4.26
CA ASN A 49 10.08 -12.12 -5.50
C ASN A 49 11.18 -13.15 -5.25
#